data_AF-A0AAV9JXT9-F1
#
_entry.id   AF-A0AAV9JXT9-F1
#
_cell.length_a   1.000
_cell.length_b   1.000
_cell.length_c   1.000
_cell.angle_alpha   90.00
_cell.angle_beta   90.00
_cell.angle_gamma   90.00
#
_symmetry.space_group_name_H-M   'P 1'
#
loop_
_entity.id
_entity.type
_entity.pdbx_description
1 polymer ?
#
loop_
_entity_poly.entity_id
_entity_poly.type
_entity_poly.pdbx_seq_one_letter_code
_entity_poly.pdbx_strand_id
1 'polypeptide(L)'
;MNRTEISPPPSKRGKLSGSQNVPAASFPEVLRTFSWNVNGIQPFLQRSITSFFGAQEPDIQSDTAEASLRGFLRRHGWPTILFLQEVKVSPEDAATIRAVEKAVRVGSKDSSSEPDYVAYFCLPSDKFNARGFGRKVYGVCSIIRKDFFDRFVDRIRPVSWDTEGRFLVTETKAIGNWPKLALINAYMVNGTENPYKNTVNGRVTGTRHDRKLQVHRLLEAAIRELQAKGFGIILAGDMNVARSAQDACPNLRMSPPQHCLNRADFEARFFSKHATSDIGHDRAVSPESDRREERLDIGLGMIDTFRFLHPDKRGYTYHPRGRKVFGESCDRVDMIIISASLEKELTEAGMHETPGDRGPSDHVPLYARFAPRTFSTPNRDDTSGVGA
;
A
#
# COMPACT_ATOMS: atom_id res chain seq x y z
N MET A 1 -50.96 35.34 -44.09
CA MET A 1 -49.93 35.57 -43.06
C MET A 1 -49.31 34.22 -42.69
N ASN A 2 -48.00 34.23 -42.36
CA ASN A 2 -47.07 33.11 -42.05
C ASN A 2 -46.50 32.39 -43.30
N ARG A 3 -45.25 32.62 -43.77
CA ARG A 3 -43.87 32.50 -43.20
C ARG A 3 -43.58 31.08 -42.69
N THR A 4 -43.04 30.20 -43.55
CA THR A 4 -41.62 29.82 -43.76
C THR A 4 -41.14 28.69 -42.84
N GLU A 5 -40.87 27.52 -43.42
CA GLU A 5 -39.81 26.61 -42.95
C GLU A 5 -39.00 26.12 -44.17
N ILE A 6 -37.68 26.34 -44.09
CA ILE A 6 -36.66 25.98 -45.08
C ILE A 6 -35.97 24.72 -44.55
N SER A 7 -36.01 23.63 -45.32
CA SER A 7 -35.19 22.44 -45.07
C SER A 7 -33.84 22.55 -45.78
N PRO A 8 -32.70 22.23 -45.14
CA PRO A 8 -31.42 22.13 -45.85
C PRO A 8 -31.22 20.76 -46.54
N PRO A 9 -30.44 20.70 -47.62
CA PRO A 9 -30.25 19.52 -48.48
C PRO A 9 -29.28 18.46 -47.89
N PRO A 10 -29.26 17.23 -48.43
CA PRO A 10 -28.63 16.08 -47.78
C PRO A 10 -27.10 16.12 -47.81
N SER A 11 -26.48 15.75 -46.69
CA SER A 11 -25.04 15.61 -46.53
C SER A 11 -24.50 14.33 -47.19
N LYS A 12 -23.37 14.49 -47.87
CA LYS A 12 -22.67 13.47 -48.64
C LYS A 12 -22.19 12.31 -47.74
N ARG A 13 -22.44 11.11 -48.26
CA ARG A 13 -22.05 9.78 -47.76
C ARG A 13 -20.52 9.67 -47.58
N GLY A 14 -20.06 9.64 -46.34
CA GLY A 14 -18.68 9.29 -45.97
C GLY A 14 -18.56 7.79 -45.66
N LYS A 15 -17.60 7.13 -46.31
CA LYS A 15 -17.29 5.68 -46.18
C LYS A 15 -17.05 5.29 -44.72
N LEU A 16 -17.79 4.28 -44.25
CA LEU A 16 -17.44 3.49 -43.07
C LEU A 16 -16.18 2.66 -43.39
N SER A 17 -15.01 3.09 -42.91
CA SER A 17 -13.84 2.23 -42.86
C SER A 17 -14.06 1.19 -41.77
N GLY A 18 -14.01 -0.08 -42.14
CA GLY A 18 -14.30 -1.22 -41.29
C GLY A 18 -13.53 -1.19 -39.97
N SER A 19 -14.23 -1.55 -38.90
CA SER A 19 -13.64 -1.87 -37.60
C SER A 19 -12.60 -2.96 -37.80
N GLN A 20 -11.32 -2.59 -37.77
CA GLN A 20 -10.28 -3.58 -37.54
C GLN A 20 -10.51 -4.10 -36.12
N ASN A 21 -10.99 -5.34 -36.04
CA ASN A 21 -10.94 -6.14 -34.82
C ASN A 21 -9.47 -6.27 -34.43
N VAL A 22 -9.00 -5.36 -33.59
CA VAL A 22 -7.75 -5.56 -32.85
C VAL A 22 -8.01 -6.78 -31.95
N PRO A 23 -7.23 -7.86 -32.04
CA PRO A 23 -7.37 -8.99 -31.14
C PRO A 23 -7.23 -8.44 -29.72
N ALA A 24 -8.24 -8.67 -28.87
CA ALA A 24 -8.13 -8.38 -27.45
C ALA A 24 -6.95 -9.20 -26.91
N ALA A 25 -5.78 -8.56 -26.77
CA ALA A 25 -4.57 -9.22 -26.31
C ALA A 25 -4.88 -9.93 -24.99
N SER A 26 -4.68 -11.25 -24.98
CA SER A 26 -4.86 -12.08 -23.79
C SER A 26 -3.79 -11.69 -22.79
N PHE A 27 -4.14 -10.81 -21.85
CA PHE A 27 -3.27 -10.47 -20.73
C PHE A 27 -3.43 -11.51 -19.62
N PRO A 28 -2.40 -12.32 -19.30
CA PRO A 28 -2.27 -12.86 -17.96
C PRO A 28 -1.65 -11.75 -17.11
N GLU A 29 -2.41 -10.71 -16.78
CA GLU A 29 -1.85 -9.53 -16.10
C GLU A 29 -1.52 -9.88 -14.65
N VAL A 30 -0.24 -10.16 -14.43
CA VAL A 30 0.35 -10.31 -13.10
C VAL A 30 0.27 -8.99 -12.37
N LEU A 31 -0.25 -9.00 -11.14
CA LEU A 31 -0.27 -7.85 -10.25
C LEU A 31 1.05 -7.79 -9.48
N ARG A 32 1.85 -6.74 -9.71
CA ARG A 32 3.06 -6.46 -8.92
C ARG A 32 2.81 -5.26 -8.02
N THR A 33 2.83 -5.49 -6.71
CA THR A 33 2.62 -4.47 -5.69
C THR A 33 3.93 -4.19 -4.99
N PHE A 34 4.34 -2.94 -4.99
CA PHE A 34 5.43 -2.43 -4.15
C PHE A 34 4.88 -1.54 -3.04
N SER A 35 5.59 -1.49 -1.93
CA SER A 35 5.32 -0.57 -0.83
C SER A 35 6.63 0.03 -0.32
N TRP A 36 6.62 1.31 0.06
CA TRP A 36 7.80 2.00 0.55
C TRP A 36 7.45 3.23 1.41
N ASN A 37 7.83 3.20 2.68
CA ASN A 37 7.86 4.43 3.48
C ASN A 37 9.04 5.30 2.99
N VAL A 38 8.73 6.41 2.35
CA VAL A 38 9.74 7.28 1.71
C VAL A 38 10.31 8.32 2.67
N ASN A 39 9.71 8.49 3.85
CA ASN A 39 10.12 9.46 4.87
C ASN A 39 10.37 10.87 4.28
N GLY A 40 9.38 11.35 3.53
CA GLY A 40 9.39 12.61 2.78
C GLY A 40 9.63 12.41 1.29
N ILE A 41 8.70 12.90 0.46
CA ILE A 41 8.77 12.69 -1.00
C ILE A 41 9.80 13.58 -1.71
N GLN A 42 10.22 14.67 -1.08
CA GLN A 42 11.01 15.73 -1.72
C GLN A 42 12.31 15.25 -2.39
N PRO A 43 13.12 14.36 -1.77
CA PRO A 43 14.35 13.87 -2.40
C PRO A 43 14.13 13.15 -3.74
N PHE A 44 12.92 12.63 -3.99
CA PHE A 44 12.57 11.89 -5.21
C PHE A 44 12.10 12.76 -6.37
N LEU A 45 11.95 14.08 -6.13
CA LEU A 45 11.46 15.06 -7.08
C LEU A 45 12.54 16.03 -7.55
N GLN A 46 13.59 16.19 -6.76
CA GLN A 46 14.72 17.05 -7.08
C GLN A 46 15.72 16.28 -7.93
N ARG A 47 16.25 16.93 -8.99
CA ARG A 47 17.46 16.43 -9.65
C ARG A 47 18.63 16.59 -8.67
N SER A 48 19.49 15.58 -8.58
CA SER A 48 20.69 15.69 -7.73
C SER A 48 21.49 16.94 -8.11
N ILE A 49 21.79 17.80 -7.13
CA ILE A 49 22.56 19.04 -7.32
C ILE A 49 24.04 18.74 -7.64
N THR A 50 24.51 17.50 -7.45
CA THR A 50 25.88 17.10 -7.74
C THR A 50 26.28 17.26 -9.21
N SER A 51 25.34 17.42 -10.15
CA SER A 51 25.66 17.74 -11.54
C SER A 51 26.10 19.20 -11.78
N PHE A 52 25.98 20.09 -10.79
CA PHE A 52 26.34 21.52 -10.91
C PHE A 52 27.71 21.87 -10.30
N PHE A 53 28.24 21.05 -9.40
CA PHE A 53 29.57 21.23 -8.83
C PHE A 53 30.50 20.16 -9.37
N GLY A 54 31.00 20.38 -10.59
CA GLY A 54 32.12 19.62 -11.12
C GLY A 54 33.38 19.96 -10.32
N ALA A 55 33.75 19.09 -9.38
CA ALA A 55 35.12 18.97 -8.92
C ALA A 55 35.60 17.58 -9.30
N GLN A 56 36.69 17.52 -10.08
CA GLN A 56 37.39 16.28 -10.41
C GLN A 56 37.88 15.60 -9.13
N GLU A 57 37.25 14.50 -8.74
CA GLU A 57 37.93 13.44 -8.00
C GLU A 57 37.64 12.10 -8.69
N PRO A 58 38.64 11.19 -8.75
CA PRO A 58 38.53 9.98 -9.55
C PRO A 58 37.62 8.95 -8.87
N ASP A 59 36.55 8.63 -9.59
CA ASP A 59 35.81 7.37 -9.67
C ASP A 59 35.99 6.37 -8.52
N ILE A 60 35.24 6.58 -7.45
CA ILE A 60 34.62 5.46 -6.73
C ILE A 60 33.19 5.41 -7.25
N GLN A 61 32.89 4.46 -8.13
CA GLN A 61 31.53 4.12 -8.54
C GLN A 61 30.75 3.66 -7.30
N SER A 62 30.22 4.62 -6.52
CA SER A 62 29.10 4.33 -5.64
C SER A 62 27.89 4.23 -6.54
N ASP A 63 27.48 3.00 -6.83
CA ASP A 63 26.30 2.60 -7.61
C ASP A 63 24.98 3.00 -6.91
N THR A 64 24.94 4.19 -6.30
CA THR A 64 23.78 4.72 -5.60
C THR A 64 22.79 5.18 -6.64
N ALA A 65 21.81 4.32 -6.90
CA ALA A 65 20.72 4.62 -7.81
C ALA A 65 20.11 6.00 -7.50
N GLU A 66 19.97 6.84 -8.52
CA GLU A 66 19.39 8.17 -8.37
C GLU A 66 18.00 8.07 -7.71
N ALA A 67 17.79 8.88 -6.67
CA ALA A 67 16.52 8.99 -5.96
C ALA A 67 15.48 9.63 -6.88
N SER A 68 14.82 8.81 -7.68
CA SER A 68 13.84 9.20 -8.70
C SER A 68 12.68 8.23 -8.69
N LEU A 69 11.45 8.74 -8.62
CA LEU A 69 10.24 7.89 -8.71
C LEU A 69 10.21 7.12 -10.03
N ARG A 70 10.49 7.78 -11.15
CA ARG A 70 10.52 7.12 -12.46
C ARG A 70 11.68 6.14 -12.59
N GLY A 71 12.85 6.52 -12.05
CA GLY A 71 14.00 5.63 -11.98
C GLY A 71 13.68 4.35 -11.21
N PHE A 72 13.00 4.47 -10.07
CA PHE A 72 12.49 3.33 -9.31
C PHE A 72 11.53 2.47 -10.15
N LEU A 73 10.50 3.06 -10.75
CA LEU A 73 9.53 2.34 -11.57
C LEU A 73 10.21 1.57 -12.71
N ARG A 74 11.20 2.17 -13.37
CA ARG A 74 11.99 1.55 -14.44
C ARG A 74 12.81 0.36 -13.93
N ARG A 75 13.59 0.54 -12.86
CA ARG A 75 14.49 -0.49 -12.32
C ARG A 75 13.75 -1.72 -11.80
N HIS A 76 12.52 -1.53 -11.27
CA HIS A 76 11.69 -2.64 -10.77
C HIS A 76 10.72 -3.19 -11.82
N GLY A 77 10.97 -2.91 -13.11
CA GLY A 77 10.25 -3.53 -14.22
C GLY A 77 8.79 -3.09 -14.32
N TRP A 78 8.53 -1.81 -14.06
CA TRP A 78 7.23 -1.15 -14.18
C TRP A 78 6.11 -1.84 -13.39
N PRO A 79 6.19 -1.82 -12.04
CA PRO A 79 5.23 -2.49 -11.18
C PRO A 79 3.81 -1.96 -11.42
N THR A 80 2.81 -2.80 -11.19
CA THR A 80 1.41 -2.42 -11.38
C THR A 80 1.00 -1.29 -10.42
N ILE A 81 1.48 -1.35 -9.19
CA ILE A 81 1.22 -0.34 -8.17
C ILE A 81 2.42 -0.16 -7.24
N LEU A 82 2.67 1.08 -6.85
CA LEU A 82 3.64 1.49 -5.85
C LEU A 82 2.93 2.31 -4.77
N PHE A 83 2.96 1.81 -3.54
CA PHE A 83 2.46 2.51 -2.37
C PHE A 83 3.57 3.25 -1.65
N LEU A 84 3.37 4.55 -1.45
CA LEU A 84 4.26 5.40 -0.70
C LEU A 84 3.61 5.80 0.63
N GLN A 85 4.37 5.70 1.71
CA GLN A 85 4.01 6.18 3.04
C GLN A 85 4.93 7.31 3.50
N GLU A 86 4.45 8.13 4.45
CA GLU A 86 5.11 9.35 4.91
C GLU A 86 5.56 10.26 3.77
N VAL A 87 4.67 10.56 2.82
CA VAL A 87 5.01 11.49 1.74
C VAL A 87 5.30 12.91 2.26
N LYS A 88 4.77 13.27 3.44
CA LYS A 88 4.98 14.56 4.13
C LYS A 88 4.65 15.78 3.26
N VAL A 89 3.59 15.67 2.48
CA VAL A 89 3.06 16.76 1.65
C VAL A 89 1.90 17.42 2.39
N SER A 90 1.91 18.75 2.48
CA SER A 90 0.75 19.48 3.02
C SER A 90 -0.39 19.45 2.00
N PRO A 91 -1.67 19.33 2.43
CA PRO A 91 -2.82 19.39 1.53
C PRO A 91 -2.87 20.65 0.66
N GLU A 92 -2.26 21.74 1.13
CA GLU A 92 -2.21 23.03 0.46
C GLU A 92 -1.02 23.13 -0.53
N ASP A 93 -0.10 22.16 -0.54
CA ASP A 93 1.10 22.15 -1.39
C ASP A 93 0.82 21.55 -2.78
N ALA A 94 0.00 22.26 -3.56
CA ALA A 94 -0.37 21.85 -4.90
C ALA A 94 0.83 21.75 -5.87
N ALA A 95 1.94 22.44 -5.58
CA ALA A 95 3.15 22.38 -6.38
C ALA A 95 3.85 21.02 -6.25
N THR A 96 4.01 20.54 -5.01
CA THR A 96 4.61 19.21 -4.76
C THR A 96 3.73 18.09 -5.30
N ILE A 97 2.40 18.19 -5.16
CA ILE A 97 1.46 17.21 -5.74
C ILE A 97 1.65 17.11 -7.26
N ARG A 98 1.63 18.25 -7.98
CA ARG A 98 1.87 18.27 -9.43
C ARG A 98 3.26 17.78 -9.81
N ALA A 99 4.27 18.02 -8.98
CA ALA A 99 5.63 17.53 -9.23
C ALA A 99 5.69 16.00 -9.15
N VAL A 100 5.00 15.37 -8.19
CA VAL A 100 4.88 13.90 -8.12
C VAL A 100 4.14 13.35 -9.34
N GLU A 101 3.00 13.93 -9.70
CA GLU A 101 2.25 13.54 -10.90
C GLU A 101 3.12 13.61 -12.16
N LYS A 102 3.91 14.69 -12.31
CA LYS A 102 4.84 14.83 -13.42
C LYS A 102 5.98 13.82 -13.36
N ALA A 103 6.49 13.51 -12.16
CA ALA A 103 7.63 12.62 -11.97
C ALA A 103 7.33 11.16 -12.33
N VAL A 104 6.06 10.73 -12.27
CA VAL A 104 5.68 9.35 -12.62
C VAL A 104 5.20 9.20 -14.06
N ARG A 105 4.90 10.32 -14.75
CA ARG A 105 4.43 10.32 -16.13
C ARG A 105 5.54 10.11 -17.15
N VAL A 106 5.17 9.62 -18.33
CA VAL A 106 6.09 9.54 -19.48
C VAL A 106 6.56 10.95 -19.87
N GLY A 107 7.86 11.18 -19.81
CA GLY A 107 8.48 12.44 -20.21
C GLY A 107 8.87 12.46 -21.70
N SER A 108 9.21 13.63 -22.22
CA SER A 108 9.64 13.80 -23.62
C SER A 108 10.95 13.09 -23.98
N LYS A 109 11.73 12.66 -22.98
CA LYS A 109 12.99 11.94 -23.14
C LYS A 109 12.85 10.43 -22.97
N ASP A 110 11.68 9.95 -22.57
CA ASP A 110 11.44 8.54 -22.31
C ASP A 110 11.00 7.82 -23.60
N SER A 111 11.22 6.50 -23.65
CA SER A 111 10.73 5.69 -24.75
C SER A 111 9.20 5.67 -24.77
N SER A 112 8.60 5.73 -25.96
CA SER A 112 7.15 5.61 -26.16
C SER A 112 6.56 4.28 -25.68
N SER A 113 7.41 3.28 -25.43
CA SER A 113 7.02 1.98 -24.88
C SER A 113 6.93 1.94 -23.36
N GLU A 114 7.44 2.95 -22.65
CA GLU A 114 7.35 3.00 -21.19
C GLU A 114 5.92 3.31 -20.74
N PRO A 115 5.38 2.61 -19.74
CA PRO A 115 4.03 2.85 -19.26
C PRO A 115 3.91 4.18 -18.52
N ASP A 116 2.72 4.76 -18.60
CA ASP A 116 2.32 5.94 -17.84
C ASP A 116 1.73 5.55 -16.47
N TYR A 117 1.74 6.49 -15.52
CA TYR A 117 1.22 6.28 -14.18
C TYR A 117 0.36 7.46 -13.72
N VAL A 118 -0.62 7.16 -12.87
CA VAL A 118 -1.41 8.14 -12.13
C VAL A 118 -1.04 8.09 -10.65
N ALA A 119 -1.09 9.24 -9.96
CA ALA A 119 -0.77 9.35 -8.55
C ALA A 119 -1.99 9.87 -7.78
N TYR A 120 -2.35 9.18 -6.70
CA TYR A 120 -3.46 9.56 -5.82
C TYR A 120 -2.98 9.71 -4.39
N PHE A 121 -3.36 10.80 -3.74
CA PHE A 121 -2.94 11.12 -2.38
C PHE A 121 -4.08 10.99 -1.37
N CYS A 122 -3.72 10.60 -0.15
CA CYS A 122 -4.47 10.92 1.06
C CYS A 122 -3.58 11.75 1.96
N LEU A 123 -3.93 13.02 2.17
CA LEU A 123 -3.12 13.98 2.94
C LEU A 123 -3.86 14.36 4.24
N PRO A 124 -3.13 14.70 5.32
CA PRO A 124 -3.72 14.95 6.63
C PRO A 124 -4.67 16.16 6.66
N SER A 125 -5.93 15.94 7.04
CA SER A 125 -6.93 17.00 7.25
C SER A 125 -7.12 17.39 8.72
N ASP A 126 -6.60 16.58 9.65
CA ASP A 126 -6.67 16.80 11.10
C ASP A 126 -5.88 18.03 11.58
N LYS A 127 -6.59 19.02 12.15
CA LYS A 127 -5.99 20.28 12.64
C LYS A 127 -5.29 20.15 13.99
N PHE A 128 -5.55 19.09 14.74
CA PHE A 128 -5.07 18.92 16.11
C PHE A 128 -3.93 17.92 16.22
N ASN A 129 -3.99 16.81 15.48
CA ASN A 129 -3.03 15.70 15.58
C ASN A 129 -1.97 15.68 14.46
N ALA A 130 -2.21 16.36 13.34
CA ALA A 130 -1.29 16.40 12.19
C ALA A 130 -0.64 17.79 12.00
N ARG A 131 -0.01 18.30 13.07
CA ARG A 131 0.52 19.68 13.11
C ARG A 131 2.02 19.84 12.80
N GLY A 132 2.77 18.75 12.67
CA GLY A 132 4.23 18.85 12.49
C GLY A 132 4.62 19.55 11.18
N PHE A 133 5.70 20.33 11.22
CA PHE A 133 6.34 20.97 10.06
C PHE A 133 5.37 21.69 9.09
N GLY A 134 4.37 22.41 9.62
CA GLY A 134 3.36 23.07 8.78
C GLY A 134 2.43 22.07 8.09
N ARG A 135 2.01 21.02 8.82
CA ARG A 135 1.19 19.89 8.35
C ARG A 135 1.89 18.96 7.34
N LYS A 136 3.21 19.09 7.18
CA LYS A 136 4.05 18.17 6.40
C LYS A 136 4.42 16.94 7.24
N VAL A 137 3.40 16.19 7.63
CA VAL A 137 3.52 14.94 8.40
C VAL A 137 2.64 13.88 7.77
N TYR A 138 3.04 12.62 7.92
CA TYR A 138 2.24 11.47 7.48
C TYR A 138 1.96 11.54 5.97
N GLY A 139 0.72 11.26 5.57
CA GLY A 139 0.28 11.23 4.18
C GLY A 139 0.71 9.96 3.47
N VAL A 140 -0.15 9.48 2.57
CA VAL A 140 0.14 8.35 1.69
C VAL A 140 -0.13 8.72 0.23
N CYS A 141 0.58 8.07 -0.69
CA CYS A 141 0.37 8.19 -2.13
C CYS A 141 0.36 6.81 -2.79
N SER A 142 -0.66 6.54 -3.61
CA SER A 142 -0.70 5.36 -4.48
C SER A 142 -0.37 5.77 -5.90
N ILE A 143 0.74 5.26 -6.43
CA ILE A 143 1.17 5.41 -7.82
C ILE A 143 0.74 4.15 -8.57
N ILE A 144 -0.15 4.30 -9.55
CA ILE A 144 -0.85 3.19 -10.21
C ILE A 144 -0.56 3.26 -11.71
N ARG A 145 -0.17 2.13 -12.30
CA ARG A 145 0.07 2.06 -13.74
C ARG A 145 -1.22 2.35 -14.51
N LYS A 146 -1.16 3.20 -15.52
CA LYS A 146 -2.34 3.81 -16.15
C LYS A 146 -3.23 2.78 -16.86
N ASP A 147 -2.64 1.78 -17.50
CA ASP A 147 -3.36 0.66 -18.13
C ASP A 147 -4.20 -0.13 -17.12
N PHE A 148 -3.62 -0.44 -15.95
CA PHE A 148 -4.31 -1.11 -14.86
C PHE A 148 -5.39 -0.21 -14.27
N PHE A 149 -5.10 1.09 -14.08
CA PHE A 149 -6.06 2.06 -13.59
C PHE A 149 -7.30 2.15 -14.49
N ASP A 150 -7.11 2.41 -15.78
CA ASP A 150 -8.20 2.61 -16.74
C ASP A 150 -9.09 1.37 -16.87
N ARG A 151 -8.51 0.18 -16.70
CA ARG A 151 -9.20 -1.10 -16.87
C ARG A 151 -9.85 -1.61 -15.58
N PHE A 152 -9.10 -1.68 -14.49
CA PHE A 152 -9.50 -2.39 -13.27
C PHE A 152 -10.02 -1.49 -12.17
N VAL A 153 -9.51 -0.26 -12.03
CA VAL A 153 -9.86 0.59 -10.88
C VAL A 153 -11.30 1.08 -11.03
N ASP A 154 -12.09 0.85 -9.98
CA ASP A 154 -13.46 1.34 -9.86
C ASP A 154 -13.51 2.64 -9.06
N ARG A 155 -12.79 2.66 -7.93
CA ARG A 155 -12.82 3.77 -7.00
C ARG A 155 -11.53 3.86 -6.18
N ILE A 156 -11.11 5.09 -5.91
CA ILE A 156 -10.04 5.40 -4.96
C ILE A 156 -10.60 6.33 -3.90
N ARG A 157 -10.42 5.99 -2.62
CA ARG A 157 -10.98 6.76 -1.51
C ARG A 157 -10.18 6.64 -0.23
N PRO A 158 -10.19 7.67 0.65
CA PRO A 158 -9.74 7.52 2.02
C PRO A 158 -10.72 6.63 2.83
N VAL A 159 -10.32 6.30 4.06
CA VAL A 159 -11.23 5.75 5.07
C VAL A 159 -11.89 6.90 5.86
N SER A 160 -13.12 6.70 6.32
CA SER A 160 -13.89 7.77 6.99
C SER A 160 -13.43 8.03 8.44
N TRP A 161 -12.77 7.07 9.07
CA TRP A 161 -12.37 7.12 10.48
C TRP A 161 -10.93 7.62 10.71
N ASP A 162 -10.24 8.01 9.64
CA ASP A 162 -8.91 8.60 9.69
C ASP A 162 -8.86 9.96 9.01
N THR A 163 -8.48 10.98 9.77
CA THR A 163 -8.24 12.34 9.28
C THR A 163 -6.75 12.69 9.24
N GLU A 164 -5.87 11.76 9.57
CA GLU A 164 -4.41 11.95 9.57
C GLU A 164 -3.77 11.62 8.21
N GLY A 165 -4.56 11.20 7.22
CA GLY A 165 -4.09 10.93 5.87
C GLY A 165 -3.28 9.62 5.76
N ARG A 166 -3.61 8.62 6.58
CA ARG A 166 -2.81 7.41 6.75
C ARG A 166 -3.24 6.23 5.88
N PHE A 167 -4.45 6.27 5.32
CA PHE A 167 -5.04 5.14 4.61
C PHE A 167 -5.69 5.59 3.31
N LEU A 168 -5.30 4.94 2.21
CA LEU A 168 -5.91 5.13 0.90
C LEU A 168 -6.26 3.78 0.29
N VAL A 169 -7.54 3.59 -0.04
CA VAL A 169 -8.07 2.35 -0.59
C VAL A 169 -8.29 2.52 -2.09
N THR A 170 -7.72 1.62 -2.88
CA THR A 170 -8.01 1.44 -4.30
C THR A 170 -8.87 0.18 -4.47
N GLU A 171 -10.12 0.35 -4.86
CA GLU A 171 -11.06 -0.73 -5.13
C GLU A 171 -11.09 -1.02 -6.64
N THR A 172 -11.05 -2.30 -6.99
CA THR A 172 -11.08 -2.76 -8.38
C THR A 172 -12.36 -3.51 -8.71
N LYS A 173 -12.73 -3.50 -10.00
CA LYS A 173 -13.73 -4.39 -10.59
C LYS A 173 -13.17 -5.81 -10.65
N ALA A 174 -14.06 -6.81 -10.60
CA ALA A 174 -13.71 -8.17 -10.97
C ALA A 174 -13.61 -8.25 -12.50
N ILE A 175 -12.46 -8.66 -13.03
CA ILE A 175 -12.22 -8.75 -14.48
C ILE A 175 -11.42 -10.02 -14.77
N GLY A 176 -11.95 -10.87 -15.66
CA GLY A 176 -11.35 -12.15 -15.98
C GLY A 176 -11.23 -13.04 -14.74
N ASN A 177 -10.03 -13.54 -14.47
CA ASN A 177 -9.75 -14.41 -13.32
C ASN A 177 -9.38 -13.63 -12.05
N TRP A 178 -9.42 -12.30 -12.08
CA TRP A 178 -9.19 -11.47 -10.90
C TRP A 178 -10.52 -11.19 -10.18
N PRO A 179 -10.62 -11.48 -8.86
CA PRO A 179 -11.76 -11.02 -8.08
C PRO A 179 -11.73 -9.50 -7.94
N LYS A 180 -12.77 -8.93 -7.30
CA LYS A 180 -12.66 -7.56 -6.79
C LYS A 180 -11.48 -7.50 -5.82
N LEU A 181 -10.64 -6.48 -5.92
CA LEU A 181 -9.51 -6.26 -5.01
C LEU A 181 -9.67 -4.94 -4.27
N ALA A 182 -9.38 -4.94 -2.98
CA ALA A 182 -9.15 -3.74 -2.20
C ALA A 182 -7.65 -3.66 -1.90
N LEU A 183 -6.96 -2.77 -2.60
CA LEU A 183 -5.55 -2.48 -2.43
C LEU A 183 -5.42 -1.30 -1.45
N ILE A 184 -4.99 -1.56 -0.22
CA ILE A 184 -4.98 -0.61 0.89
C ILE A 184 -3.54 -0.17 1.16
N ASN A 185 -3.23 1.08 0.84
CA ASN A 185 -1.99 1.74 1.24
C ASN A 185 -2.13 2.23 2.68
N ALA A 186 -1.30 1.73 3.60
CA ALA A 186 -1.42 1.98 5.03
C ALA A 186 -0.15 2.55 5.65
N TYR A 187 -0.28 3.65 6.40
CA TYR A 187 0.74 4.17 7.29
C TYR A 187 0.24 4.12 8.73
N MET A 188 0.45 2.99 9.40
CA MET A 188 -0.05 2.74 10.75
C MET A 188 0.59 3.69 11.76
N VAL A 189 -0.05 3.83 12.92
CA VAL A 189 0.41 4.74 13.96
C VAL A 189 1.62 4.13 14.68
N ASN A 190 2.73 4.86 14.81
CA ASN A 190 3.92 4.40 15.54
C ASN A 190 3.60 4.04 17.01
N GLY A 191 2.80 4.87 17.68
CA GLY A 191 2.40 4.73 19.08
C GLY A 191 3.43 5.38 20.01
N THR A 192 3.00 6.38 20.79
CA THR A 192 3.80 7.12 21.77
C THR A 192 2.91 7.62 22.90
N GLU A 193 3.51 8.12 23.97
CA GLU A 193 2.82 8.80 25.08
C GLU A 193 2.27 10.19 24.72
N ASN A 194 2.50 10.67 23.49
CA ASN A 194 1.99 11.98 23.09
C ASN A 194 0.45 12.00 23.18
N PRO A 195 -0.16 13.09 23.65
CA PRO A 195 -1.61 13.21 23.69
C PRO A 195 -2.23 13.08 22.30
N TYR A 196 -3.28 12.28 22.19
CA TYR A 196 -4.19 12.24 21.05
C TYR A 196 -5.43 13.07 21.36
N LYS A 197 -5.82 13.92 20.41
CA LYS A 197 -6.89 14.89 20.55
C LYS A 197 -8.08 14.51 19.68
N ASN A 198 -9.29 14.78 20.16
CA ASN A 198 -10.50 14.71 19.35
C ASN A 198 -10.36 15.67 18.15
N THR A 199 -10.69 15.17 16.96
CA THR A 199 -10.44 15.85 15.69
C THR A 199 -11.38 17.03 15.43
N VAL A 200 -12.48 17.14 16.20
CA VAL A 200 -13.49 18.19 16.08
C VAL A 200 -13.25 19.31 17.10
N ASN A 201 -13.07 18.96 18.37
CA ASN A 201 -13.01 19.94 19.46
C ASN A 201 -11.62 20.12 20.10
N GLY A 202 -10.63 19.32 19.70
CA GLY A 202 -9.25 19.42 20.17
C GLY A 202 -9.00 18.96 21.61
N ARG A 203 -10.01 18.44 22.33
CA ARG A 203 -9.83 17.89 23.67
C ARG A 203 -9.00 16.61 23.63
N VAL A 204 -8.12 16.43 24.61
CA VAL A 204 -7.35 15.18 24.74
C VAL A 204 -8.30 14.03 25.05
N THR A 205 -8.22 12.94 24.30
CA THR A 205 -9.06 11.75 24.47
C THR A 205 -8.24 10.48 24.73
N GLY A 206 -6.92 10.59 24.83
CA GLY A 206 -6.00 9.49 25.07
C GLY A 206 -4.59 9.83 24.59
N THR A 207 -3.82 8.81 24.27
CA THR A 207 -2.44 8.88 23.76
C THR A 207 -2.35 8.36 22.32
N ARG A 208 -1.17 8.48 21.69
CA ARG A 208 -0.91 7.85 20.40
C ARG A 208 -0.87 6.31 20.50
N HIS A 209 -0.57 5.73 21.66
CA HIS A 209 -0.74 4.31 21.91
C HIS A 209 -2.22 3.89 21.81
N ASP A 210 -3.12 4.64 22.44
CA ASP A 210 -4.57 4.37 22.38
C ASP A 210 -5.09 4.50 20.94
N ARG A 211 -4.62 5.53 20.21
CA ARG A 211 -4.97 5.71 18.80
C ARG A 211 -4.48 4.54 17.93
N LYS A 212 -3.32 3.96 18.22
CA LYS A 212 -2.79 2.80 17.48
C LYS A 212 -3.71 1.58 17.60
N LEU A 213 -4.06 1.19 18.83
CA LEU A 213 -5.01 0.10 19.09
C LEU A 213 -6.39 0.39 18.47
N GLN A 214 -6.85 1.64 18.54
CA GLN A 214 -8.10 2.04 17.89
C GLN A 214 -8.04 1.86 16.36
N VAL A 215 -6.93 2.24 15.73
CA VAL A 215 -6.71 2.07 14.30
C VAL A 215 -6.68 0.60 13.90
N HIS A 216 -6.05 -0.27 14.70
CA HIS A 216 -6.07 -1.71 14.44
C HIS A 216 -7.50 -2.25 14.35
N ARG A 217 -8.34 -1.95 15.35
CA ARG A 217 -9.76 -2.34 15.38
C ARG A 217 -10.57 -1.77 14.21
N LEU A 218 -10.37 -0.49 13.89
CA LEU A 218 -11.12 0.16 12.80
C LEU A 218 -10.72 -0.38 11.42
N LEU A 219 -9.43 -0.65 11.23
CA LEU A 219 -8.92 -1.25 10.00
C LEU A 219 -9.41 -2.69 9.84
N GLU A 220 -9.38 -3.47 10.92
CA GLU A 220 -9.93 -4.83 10.94
C GLU A 220 -11.41 -4.84 10.52
N ALA A 221 -12.24 -4.00 11.14
CA ALA A 221 -13.66 -3.88 10.80
C ALA A 221 -13.88 -3.47 9.34
N ALA A 222 -13.11 -2.50 8.84
CA ALA A 222 -13.19 -2.07 7.44
C ALA A 222 -12.79 -3.20 6.46
N ILE A 223 -11.80 -4.01 6.82
CA ILE A 223 -11.39 -5.18 6.03
C ILE A 223 -12.49 -6.24 6.05
N ARG A 224 -13.13 -6.52 7.19
CA ARG A 224 -14.28 -7.44 7.26
C ARG A 224 -15.41 -6.99 6.35
N GLU A 225 -15.73 -5.70 6.36
CA GLU A 225 -16.77 -5.13 5.49
C GLU A 225 -16.43 -5.30 4.00
N LEU A 226 -15.16 -5.07 3.62
CA LEU A 226 -14.70 -5.28 2.25
C LEU A 226 -14.75 -6.77 1.85
N GLN A 227 -14.28 -7.67 2.71
CA GLN A 227 -14.35 -9.11 2.46
C GLN A 227 -15.80 -9.60 2.32
N ALA A 228 -16.72 -9.11 3.14
CA ALA A 228 -18.15 -9.41 3.03
C ALA A 228 -18.76 -8.95 1.69
N LYS A 229 -18.19 -7.91 1.06
CA LYS A 229 -18.56 -7.43 -0.28
C LYS A 229 -17.84 -8.19 -1.42
N GLY A 230 -17.12 -9.26 -1.09
CA GLY A 230 -16.42 -10.13 -2.05
C GLY A 230 -15.06 -9.61 -2.50
N PHE A 231 -14.46 -8.65 -1.79
CA PHE A 231 -13.12 -8.18 -2.10
C PHE A 231 -12.05 -9.14 -1.56
N GLY A 232 -11.07 -9.50 -2.40
CA GLY A 232 -9.75 -9.90 -1.95
C GLY A 232 -8.98 -8.68 -1.45
N ILE A 233 -8.17 -8.85 -0.41
CA ILE A 233 -7.53 -7.73 0.30
C ILE A 233 -6.02 -7.81 0.09
N ILE A 234 -5.41 -6.69 -0.30
CA ILE A 234 -3.96 -6.47 -0.25
C ILE A 234 -3.74 -5.23 0.61
N LEU A 235 -3.36 -5.43 1.87
CA LEU A 235 -2.98 -4.37 2.81
C LEU A 235 -1.45 -4.23 2.79
N ALA A 236 -0.94 -3.07 2.44
CA ALA A 236 0.49 -2.88 2.25
C ALA A 236 0.97 -1.52 2.78
N GLY A 237 2.11 -1.51 3.45
CA GLY A 237 2.68 -0.31 4.03
C GLY A 237 3.47 -0.52 5.30
N ASP A 238 3.74 0.57 5.99
CA ASP A 238 4.40 0.60 7.28
C ASP A 238 3.38 0.31 8.38
N MET A 239 3.46 -0.90 8.93
CA MET A 239 2.59 -1.37 10.01
C MET A 239 3.04 -0.86 11.38
N ASN A 240 4.24 -0.30 11.49
CA ASN A 240 4.86 0.12 12.75
C ASN A 240 4.85 -0.98 13.83
N VAL A 241 4.87 -2.25 13.42
CA VAL A 241 4.87 -3.43 14.31
C VAL A 241 5.82 -4.46 13.72
N ALA A 242 6.85 -4.85 14.46
CA ALA A 242 7.60 -6.07 14.19
C ALA A 242 6.89 -7.24 14.90
N ARG A 243 6.60 -8.32 14.17
CA ARG A 243 5.74 -9.43 14.64
C ARG A 243 6.46 -10.41 15.54
N SER A 244 7.73 -10.67 15.30
CA SER A 244 8.50 -11.70 16.00
C SER A 244 9.95 -11.29 16.21
N ALA A 245 10.70 -12.08 16.98
CA ALA A 245 12.14 -11.85 17.18
C ALA A 245 12.94 -11.91 15.88
N GLN A 246 12.50 -12.69 14.88
CA GLN A 246 13.15 -12.79 13.58
C GLN A 246 13.03 -11.47 12.78
N ASP A 247 11.98 -10.70 13.08
CA ASP A 247 11.66 -9.41 12.46
C ASP A 247 12.39 -8.23 13.12
N ALA A 248 13.39 -8.48 13.97
CA ALA A 248 14.24 -7.44 14.54
C ALA A 248 15.71 -7.85 14.63
N CYS A 249 16.58 -6.84 14.69
CA CYS A 249 18.02 -6.95 14.94
C CYS A 249 18.50 -5.73 15.74
N PRO A 250 19.30 -5.90 16.81
CA PRO A 250 19.70 -7.16 17.40
C PRO A 250 18.57 -7.86 18.17
N ASN A 251 17.60 -7.09 18.68
CA ASN A 251 16.53 -7.61 19.53
C ASN A 251 15.20 -6.95 19.18
N LEU A 252 14.12 -7.69 19.39
CA LEU A 252 12.76 -7.18 19.27
C LEU A 252 12.49 -6.10 20.31
N ARG A 253 11.85 -5.01 19.88
CA ARG A 253 11.50 -3.91 20.79
C ARG A 253 10.40 -4.32 21.78
N MET A 254 10.75 -4.35 23.06
CA MET A 254 9.83 -4.70 24.15
C MET A 254 9.54 -3.53 25.11
N SER A 255 10.24 -2.40 24.96
CA SER A 255 10.08 -1.21 25.80
C SER A 255 9.78 0.05 24.95
N PRO A 256 8.81 0.88 25.37
CA PRO A 256 7.88 0.66 26.49
C PRO A 256 6.97 -0.58 26.31
N PRO A 257 6.35 -1.11 27.40
CA PRO A 257 5.48 -2.30 27.36
C PRO A 257 4.35 -2.22 26.33
N GLN A 258 3.93 -1.02 25.95
CA GLN A 258 2.96 -0.75 24.91
C GLN A 258 3.38 -1.35 23.56
N HIS A 259 4.66 -1.52 23.24
CA HIS A 259 5.06 -2.24 22.02
C HIS A 259 4.59 -3.70 22.03
N CYS A 260 4.66 -4.37 23.18
CA CYS A 260 4.16 -5.73 23.34
C CYS A 260 2.64 -5.79 23.18
N LEU A 261 1.91 -4.87 23.83
CA LEU A 261 0.45 -4.78 23.73
C LEU A 261 -0.01 -4.52 22.29
N ASN A 262 0.62 -3.56 21.61
CA ASN A 262 0.30 -3.24 20.22
C ASN A 262 0.56 -4.42 19.28
N ARG A 263 1.66 -5.16 19.50
CA ARG A 263 1.96 -6.36 18.72
C ARG A 263 0.93 -7.47 18.99
N ALA A 264 0.59 -7.73 20.25
CA ALA A 264 -0.39 -8.73 20.60
C ALA A 264 -1.77 -8.44 19.99
N ASP A 265 -2.24 -7.19 20.07
CA ASP A 265 -3.50 -6.77 19.43
C ASP A 265 -3.43 -6.88 17.89
N PHE A 266 -2.30 -6.52 17.27
CA PHE A 266 -2.08 -6.70 15.84
C PHE A 266 -2.12 -8.18 15.42
N GLU A 267 -1.42 -9.06 16.13
CA GLU A 267 -1.44 -10.51 15.87
C GLU A 267 -2.85 -11.10 16.02
N ALA A 268 -3.55 -10.75 17.11
CA ALA A 268 -4.89 -11.25 17.40
C ALA A 268 -5.88 -10.86 16.29
N ARG A 269 -5.85 -9.60 15.83
CA ARG A 269 -6.82 -9.09 14.86
C ARG A 269 -6.53 -9.53 13.43
N PHE A 270 -5.27 -9.49 13.01
CA PHE A 270 -4.94 -9.67 11.59
C PHE A 270 -4.55 -11.11 11.25
N PHE A 271 -3.95 -11.87 12.18
CA PHE A 271 -3.35 -13.17 11.86
C PHE A 271 -3.96 -14.36 12.61
N SER A 272 -4.55 -14.17 13.79
CA SER A 272 -5.16 -15.28 14.52
C SER A 272 -6.28 -15.95 13.70
N LYS A 273 -6.22 -17.28 13.62
CA LYS A 273 -7.23 -18.14 12.98
C LYS A 273 -8.18 -18.80 14.00
N HIS A 274 -7.98 -18.55 15.28
CA HIS A 274 -8.73 -19.18 16.36
C HIS A 274 -9.43 -18.16 17.25
N ALA A 275 -10.50 -18.62 17.89
CA ALA A 275 -11.15 -17.96 19.00
C ALA A 275 -10.09 -17.58 20.06
N THR A 276 -9.94 -16.32 20.45
CA THR A 276 -9.08 -16.00 21.61
C THR A 276 -9.77 -16.49 22.88
N SER A 277 -9.63 -17.77 23.22
CA SER A 277 -9.76 -18.20 24.60
C SER A 277 -8.49 -17.77 25.32
N ASP A 278 -8.63 -16.98 26.38
CA ASP A 278 -7.58 -16.69 27.37
C ASP A 278 -6.58 -15.57 27.02
N ILE A 279 -7.07 -14.33 27.01
CA ILE A 279 -6.29 -13.23 27.60
C ILE A 279 -6.84 -13.06 29.03
N GLY A 280 -6.07 -13.53 30.01
CA GLY A 280 -6.42 -13.59 31.42
C GLY A 280 -7.01 -12.28 31.95
N HIS A 281 -8.26 -12.39 32.42
CA HIS A 281 -9.00 -11.30 33.04
C HIS A 281 -8.81 -11.38 34.56
N ASP A 282 -7.62 -10.98 35.03
CA ASP A 282 -7.41 -10.67 36.45
C ASP A 282 -7.20 -9.16 36.60
N ARG A 283 -8.26 -8.41 36.28
CA ARG A 283 -8.50 -7.08 36.86
C ARG A 283 -10.00 -6.92 37.08
N ALA A 284 -10.41 -7.01 38.34
CA ALA A 284 -11.70 -6.56 38.79
C ALA A 284 -11.94 -5.11 38.33
N VAL A 285 -12.94 -4.91 37.47
CA VAL A 285 -13.45 -3.59 37.09
C VAL A 285 -14.94 -3.57 37.38
N SER A 286 -15.34 -2.51 38.10
CA SER A 286 -16.68 -2.21 38.58
C SER A 286 -17.77 -2.27 37.50
N PRO A 287 -19.02 -2.60 37.87
CA PRO A 287 -20.11 -2.74 36.92
C PRO A 287 -20.74 -1.37 36.67
N GLU A 288 -20.41 -0.70 35.56
CA GLU A 288 -21.26 0.34 34.93
C GLU A 288 -20.61 0.88 33.64
N SER A 289 -20.84 0.20 32.52
CA SER A 289 -21.21 0.86 31.26
C SER A 289 -21.52 -0.17 30.19
N ASP A 290 -22.72 -0.05 29.62
CA ASP A 290 -23.21 -0.75 28.45
C ASP A 290 -22.33 -0.48 27.22
N ARG A 291 -21.26 -1.27 27.06
CA ARG A 291 -20.64 -1.48 25.76
C ARG A 291 -20.67 -2.97 25.49
N ARG A 292 -21.59 -3.37 24.61
CA ARG A 292 -21.47 -4.62 23.87
C ARG A 292 -20.16 -4.54 23.06
N GLU A 293 -19.04 -4.87 23.68
CA GLU A 293 -17.89 -5.40 22.96
C GLU A 293 -18.37 -6.71 22.36
N GLU A 294 -18.78 -6.68 21.09
CA GLU A 294 -18.82 -7.89 20.29
C GLU A 294 -17.41 -8.48 20.30
N ARG A 295 -17.20 -9.47 21.18
CA ARG A 295 -16.05 -10.36 21.11
C ARG A 295 -16.12 -11.01 19.73
N LEU A 296 -15.34 -10.48 18.79
CA LEU A 296 -15.01 -11.21 17.59
C LEU A 296 -14.04 -12.28 18.03
N ASP A 297 -14.56 -13.49 18.22
CA ASP A 297 -13.76 -14.59 18.74
C ASP A 297 -12.54 -14.83 17.82
N ILE A 298 -12.67 -14.68 16.50
CA ILE A 298 -11.62 -15.06 15.54
C ILE A 298 -11.07 -13.83 14.79
N GLY A 299 -9.74 -13.71 14.68
CA GLY A 299 -9.06 -12.73 13.83
C GLY A 299 -9.36 -12.88 12.33
N LEU A 300 -8.76 -12.03 11.50
CA LEU A 300 -8.96 -12.05 10.05
C LEU A 300 -8.28 -13.23 9.33
N GLY A 301 -7.36 -13.92 9.99
CA GLY A 301 -6.59 -15.03 9.40
C GLY A 301 -5.83 -14.64 8.13
N MET A 302 -5.37 -13.38 8.05
CA MET A 302 -4.61 -12.87 6.91
C MET A 302 -3.21 -13.49 6.83
N ILE A 303 -2.55 -13.28 5.71
CA ILE A 303 -1.26 -13.87 5.37
C ILE A 303 -0.24 -12.75 5.18
N ASP A 304 0.81 -12.74 5.99
CA ASP A 304 2.01 -11.93 5.76
C ASP A 304 2.82 -12.59 4.64
N THR A 305 2.85 -11.96 3.45
CA THR A 305 3.35 -12.60 2.24
C THR A 305 4.81 -13.01 2.35
N PHE A 306 5.63 -12.23 3.06
CA PHE A 306 7.05 -12.53 3.21
C PHE A 306 7.27 -13.73 4.14
N ARG A 307 6.60 -13.76 5.30
CA ARG A 307 6.71 -14.93 6.21
C ARG A 307 6.10 -16.19 5.61
N PHE A 308 5.04 -16.04 4.82
CA PHE A 308 4.40 -17.18 4.19
C PHE A 308 5.33 -17.89 3.20
N LEU A 309 6.05 -17.13 2.37
CA LEU A 309 6.98 -17.71 1.39
C LEU A 309 8.38 -17.98 1.93
N HIS A 310 8.81 -17.24 2.97
CA HIS A 310 10.14 -17.34 3.55
C HIS A 310 10.08 -17.43 5.07
N PRO A 311 9.56 -18.52 5.66
CA PRO A 311 9.25 -18.61 7.09
C PRO A 311 10.43 -18.28 8.00
N ASP A 312 11.63 -18.78 7.68
CA ASP A 312 12.83 -18.66 8.53
C ASP A 312 13.83 -17.59 8.07
N LYS A 313 13.63 -16.98 6.90
CA LYS A 313 14.58 -16.04 6.32
C LYS A 313 14.51 -14.71 7.06
N ARG A 314 15.60 -14.23 7.67
CA ARG A 314 15.65 -12.85 8.20
C ARG A 314 15.60 -11.84 7.05
N GLY A 315 14.93 -10.72 7.29
CA GLY A 315 14.85 -9.60 6.35
C GLY A 315 14.20 -8.40 7.02
N TYR A 316 14.71 -7.20 6.75
CA TYR A 316 14.35 -5.98 7.45
C TYR A 316 13.91 -4.88 6.50
N THR A 317 13.03 -4.01 6.99
CA THR A 317 12.48 -2.93 6.18
C THR A 317 12.81 -1.55 6.73
N TYR A 318 13.11 -1.43 8.02
CA TYR A 318 13.49 -0.19 8.69
C TYR A 318 14.94 -0.27 9.20
N HIS A 319 15.74 0.72 8.80
CA HIS A 319 17.15 0.88 9.18
C HIS A 319 17.38 2.33 9.66
N PRO A 320 17.50 2.56 10.98
CA PRO A 320 17.70 3.89 11.55
C PRO A 320 18.86 4.64 10.89
N ARG A 321 18.68 5.94 10.65
CA ARG A 321 19.75 6.82 10.18
C ARG A 321 20.85 6.97 11.23
N GLY A 322 22.08 7.27 10.77
CA GLY A 322 23.22 7.57 11.64
C GLY A 322 23.94 6.35 12.23
N ARG A 323 23.56 5.15 11.81
CA ARG A 323 24.27 3.89 12.11
C ARG A 323 25.55 3.78 11.29
N LYS A 324 26.63 3.25 11.89
CA LYS A 324 27.92 3.10 11.19
C LYS A 324 27.88 1.93 10.21
N VAL A 325 27.19 0.87 10.60
CA VAL A 325 27.06 -0.35 9.81
C VAL A 325 25.59 -0.58 9.45
N PHE A 326 25.31 -0.75 8.16
CA PHE A 326 23.97 -1.07 7.69
C PHE A 326 23.53 -2.43 8.25
N GLY A 327 22.34 -2.49 8.86
CA GLY A 327 21.79 -3.71 9.46
C GLY A 327 22.26 -4.00 10.89
N GLU A 328 23.08 -3.14 11.52
CA GLU A 328 23.46 -3.31 12.93
C GLU A 328 22.28 -3.11 13.90
N SER A 329 21.26 -2.40 13.44
CA SER A 329 19.99 -2.20 14.12
C SER A 329 18.92 -2.04 13.06
N CYS A 330 17.90 -2.89 13.08
CA CYS A 330 16.84 -2.87 12.08
C CYS A 330 15.59 -3.64 12.54
N ASP A 331 14.46 -3.31 11.95
CA ASP A 331 13.17 -3.96 12.20
C ASP A 331 12.46 -4.23 10.87
N ARG A 332 11.63 -5.28 10.80
CA ARG A 332 10.67 -5.50 9.72
C ARG A 332 9.30 -5.02 10.18
N VAL A 333 9.02 -3.76 9.90
CA VAL A 333 7.77 -3.08 10.26
C VAL A 333 6.87 -2.82 9.06
N ASP A 334 7.41 -2.94 7.85
CA ASP A 334 6.65 -2.83 6.61
C ASP A 334 6.23 -4.22 6.15
N MET A 335 4.97 -4.35 5.74
CA MET A 335 4.40 -5.65 5.35
C MET A 335 3.46 -5.50 4.16
N ILE A 336 3.38 -6.57 3.38
CA ILE A 336 2.26 -6.81 2.47
C ILE A 336 1.49 -7.99 3.07
N ILE A 337 0.25 -7.72 3.45
CA ILE A 337 -0.65 -8.64 4.15
C ILE A 337 -1.85 -8.89 3.23
N ILE A 338 -2.18 -10.15 2.97
CA ILE A 338 -3.27 -10.51 2.06
C ILE A 338 -4.36 -11.31 2.75
N SER A 339 -5.60 -11.18 2.27
CA SER A 339 -6.66 -12.09 2.71
C SER A 339 -6.36 -13.52 2.26
N ALA A 340 -6.79 -14.52 3.03
CA ALA A 340 -6.60 -15.93 2.69
C ALA A 340 -7.14 -16.32 1.30
N SER A 341 -8.13 -15.59 0.78
CA SER A 341 -8.66 -15.79 -0.58
C SER A 341 -7.65 -15.55 -1.70
N LEU A 342 -6.55 -14.83 -1.44
CA LEU A 342 -5.49 -14.52 -2.41
C LEU A 342 -4.23 -15.38 -2.22
N GLU A 343 -4.27 -16.39 -1.34
CA GLU A 343 -3.12 -17.24 -1.04
C GLU A 343 -2.57 -17.94 -2.29
N LYS A 344 -3.46 -18.48 -3.14
CA LYS A 344 -3.08 -19.24 -4.35
C LYS A 344 -2.54 -18.37 -5.47
N GLU A 345 -2.88 -17.08 -5.43
CA GLU A 345 -2.44 -16.08 -6.38
C GLU A 345 -1.05 -15.56 -6.03
N LEU A 346 -0.62 -15.64 -4.77
CA LEU A 346 0.71 -15.20 -4.33
C LEU A 346 1.80 -16.09 -4.94
N THR A 347 2.70 -15.48 -5.71
CA THR A 347 3.79 -16.20 -6.41
C THR A 347 5.17 -15.80 -5.92
N GLU A 348 5.36 -14.54 -5.51
CA GLU A 348 6.64 -14.04 -5.01
C GLU A 348 6.41 -12.97 -3.94
N ALA A 349 7.32 -12.88 -2.98
CA ALA A 349 7.38 -11.79 -2.01
C ALA A 349 8.84 -11.59 -1.57
N GLY A 350 9.21 -10.34 -1.30
CA GLY A 350 10.56 -9.99 -0.91
C GLY A 350 10.71 -8.51 -0.59
N MET A 351 11.95 -8.10 -0.39
CA MET A 351 12.34 -6.73 -0.10
C MET A 351 13.71 -6.45 -0.71
N HIS A 352 13.97 -5.19 -1.05
CA HIS A 352 15.27 -4.78 -1.56
C HIS A 352 16.09 -4.18 -0.41
N GLU A 353 16.62 -5.05 0.45
CA GLU A 353 17.33 -4.67 1.67
C GLU A 353 18.78 -4.26 1.41
N THR A 354 18.98 -3.15 0.69
CA THR A 354 20.32 -2.59 0.45
C THR A 354 20.36 -1.10 0.80
N PRO A 355 21.56 -0.54 1.11
CA PRO A 355 21.70 0.91 1.28
C PRO A 355 21.23 1.72 0.07
N GLY A 356 21.45 1.21 -1.16
CA GLY A 356 21.06 1.86 -2.40
C GLY A 356 19.53 1.89 -2.58
N ASP A 357 18.86 0.77 -2.30
CA ASP A 357 17.40 0.66 -2.37
C ASP A 357 16.70 1.41 -1.24
N ARG A 358 17.31 1.51 -0.06
CA ARG A 358 16.86 2.40 1.02
C ARG A 358 16.86 3.87 0.57
N GLY A 359 17.84 4.22 -0.26
CA GLY A 359 18.04 5.56 -0.78
C GLY A 359 18.03 6.61 0.33
N PRO A 360 17.30 7.74 0.16
CA PRO A 360 17.25 8.80 1.16
C PRO A 360 16.32 8.47 2.34
N SER A 361 15.53 7.40 2.30
CA SER A 361 14.66 6.99 3.41
C SER A 361 15.47 6.34 4.54
N ASP A 362 14.80 6.01 5.63
CA ASP A 362 15.21 4.99 6.61
C ASP A 362 14.55 3.63 6.35
N HIS A 363 13.63 3.54 5.40
CA HIS A 363 13.02 2.27 5.00
C HIS A 363 13.49 1.80 3.63
N VAL A 364 13.48 0.48 3.40
CA VAL A 364 13.66 -0.14 2.09
C VAL A 364 12.31 -0.56 1.50
N PRO A 365 12.19 -0.61 0.16
CA PRO A 365 10.97 -1.04 -0.50
C PRO A 365 10.78 -2.56 -0.37
N LEU A 366 9.52 -2.99 -0.20
CA LEU A 366 9.11 -4.40 -0.26
C LEU A 366 8.11 -4.64 -1.38
N TYR A 367 7.99 -5.89 -1.82
CA TYR A 367 7.14 -6.26 -2.94
C TYR A 367 6.44 -7.61 -2.77
N ALA A 368 5.35 -7.77 -3.50
CA ALA A 368 4.67 -9.03 -3.71
C ALA A 368 4.17 -9.12 -5.17
N ARG A 369 4.19 -10.34 -5.71
CA ARG A 369 3.72 -10.66 -7.06
C ARG A 369 2.57 -11.64 -6.98
N PHE A 370 1.50 -11.34 -7.72
CA PHE A 370 0.31 -12.17 -7.79
C PHE A 370 0.00 -12.55 -9.23
N ALA A 371 -0.24 -13.84 -9.48
CA ALA A 371 -0.69 -14.35 -10.76
C ALA A 371 -2.15 -14.82 -10.65
N PRO A 372 -2.98 -14.56 -11.68
CA PRO A 372 -4.36 -15.02 -11.67
C PRO A 372 -4.43 -16.54 -11.66
N ARG A 373 -5.48 -17.11 -11.04
CA ARG A 373 -5.70 -18.57 -11.06
C ARG A 373 -5.77 -19.07 -12.50
N THR A 374 -4.94 -20.05 -12.83
CA THR A 374 -5.11 -20.85 -14.04
C THR A 374 -6.13 -21.94 -13.73
N PHE A 375 -7.33 -21.85 -14.30
CA PHE A 375 -8.23 -22.99 -14.30
C PHE A 375 -7.68 -24.01 -15.30
N SER A 376 -7.05 -25.07 -14.82
CA SER A 376 -6.85 -26.28 -15.62
C SER A 376 -8.24 -26.87 -15.88
N THR A 377 -8.68 -26.83 -17.14
CA THR A 377 -9.86 -27.60 -17.57
C THR A 377 -9.62 -29.06 -17.22
N PRO A 378 -10.52 -29.74 -16.47
CA PRO A 378 -10.39 -31.18 -16.29
C PRO A 378 -10.41 -31.83 -17.68
N ASN A 379 -9.41 -32.66 -17.97
CA ASN A 379 -9.36 -33.45 -19.19
C ASN A 379 -10.67 -34.22 -19.31
N ARG A 380 -11.47 -33.90 -20.34
CA ARG A 380 -12.56 -34.75 -20.79
C ARG A 380 -11.96 -35.86 -21.65
N ASP A 381 -11.17 -36.73 -21.03
CA ASP A 381 -10.73 -38.00 -21.62
C ASP A 381 -10.79 -39.05 -20.50
N ASP A 382 -12.01 -39.36 -20.09
CA ASP A 382 -12.31 -40.64 -19.44
C ASP A 382 -13.74 -41.06 -19.81
N THR A 383 -13.97 -41.18 -21.11
CA THR A 383 -15.09 -41.92 -21.68
C THR A 383 -14.55 -42.97 -22.63
N SER A 384 -13.92 -44.01 -22.09
CA SER A 384 -13.78 -45.28 -22.81
C SER A 384 -13.54 -46.42 -21.82
N GLY A 385 -14.59 -47.21 -21.57
CA GLY A 385 -14.39 -48.60 -21.16
C GLY A 385 -15.27 -49.13 -20.04
N VAL A 386 -16.59 -49.19 -20.24
CA VAL A 386 -17.35 -50.37 -19.79
C VAL A 386 -18.39 -50.69 -20.87
N GLY A 387 -17.97 -51.55 -21.80
CA GLY A 387 -18.86 -52.31 -22.67
C GLY A 387 -18.44 -53.77 -22.60
N ALA A 388 -19.20 -54.56 -21.84
CA ALA A 388 -19.49 -55.99 -21.96
C ALA A 388 -20.27 -56.42 -20.73
#